data_AF-A0ABD4A9B8-F1
#
_entry.id   AF-A0ABD4A9B8-F1
#
_cell.length_a   1.000
_cell.length_b   1.000
_cell.length_c   1.000
_cell.angle_alpha   90.00
_cell.angle_beta   90.00
_cell.angle_gamma   90.00
#
_symmetry.space_group_name_H-M   'P 1'
#
loop_
_entity.id
_entity.type
_entity.pdbx_description
1 polymer ?
#
loop_
_entity_poly.entity_id
_entity_poly.type
_entity_poly.pdbx_seq_one_letter_code
_entity_poly.pdbx_strand_id
1 'polypeptide(L)'
;MDIVLNHTSTEHEWFKKSASSRNNPYRDYYIWKVPVDGKEPNNWQSKFGGSAWQFNEKTGQYYFSEINAEKSIQDPDSIFYHYQKLIRLRKTYDIISNGEYRLLIEDDPNVFAYMRNWQNEHLLVISNFYGNMVDVSLPVEVVKNPTIIISNYRDSQTTWGELRLRPYESHVYYWDRDKVVMINLF
;
A
#
# COMPACT_ATOMS: atom_id res chain seq x y z
N MET A 1 -22.03 -0.32 5.81
CA MET A 1 -21.77 -0.77 7.19
C MET A 1 -20.27 -0.65 7.39
N ASP A 2 -19.86 0.33 8.19
CA ASP A 2 -18.46 0.74 8.35
C ASP A 2 -17.68 -0.26 9.20
N ILE A 3 -16.55 -0.73 8.68
CA ILE A 3 -15.56 -1.43 9.48
C ILE A 3 -14.82 -0.37 10.30
N VAL A 4 -15.14 -0.25 11.58
CA VAL A 4 -14.35 0.57 12.51
C VAL A 4 -13.10 -0.23 12.87
N LEU A 5 -12.07 -0.07 12.05
CA LEU A 5 -10.76 -0.68 12.26
C LEU A 5 -10.09 -0.05 13.48
N ASN A 6 -9.38 -0.88 14.25
CA ASN A 6 -8.46 -0.37 15.24
C ASN A 6 -7.38 0.45 14.53
N HIS A 7 -7.26 1.72 14.90
CA HIS A 7 -6.48 2.73 14.19
C HIS A 7 -5.09 2.96 14.79
N THR A 8 -4.73 2.22 15.85
CA THR A 8 -3.42 2.33 16.54
C THR A 8 -2.90 0.96 16.97
N SER A 9 -1.58 0.87 17.16
CA SER A 9 -0.89 -0.35 17.61
C SER A 9 -1.28 -0.76 19.03
N THR A 10 -1.13 -2.05 19.36
CA THR A 10 -1.17 -2.60 20.72
C THR A 10 -0.13 -1.94 21.65
N GLU A 11 0.95 -1.42 21.06
CA GLU A 11 1.98 -0.67 21.78
C GLU A 11 1.60 0.77 22.12
N HIS A 12 0.51 1.29 21.55
CA HIS A 12 0.07 2.66 21.78
C HIS A 12 -0.47 2.85 23.21
N GLU A 13 -0.20 4.02 23.80
CA GLU A 13 -0.62 4.36 25.17
C GLU A 13 -2.12 4.18 25.42
N TRP A 14 -2.95 4.54 24.44
CA TRP A 14 -4.40 4.35 24.54
C TRP A 14 -4.79 2.87 24.60
N PHE A 15 -4.12 2.00 23.84
CA PHE A 15 -4.39 0.56 23.89
C PHE A 15 -3.98 -0.01 25.23
N LYS A 16 -2.77 0.32 25.70
CA LYS A 16 -2.25 -0.10 27.01
C LYS A 16 -3.19 0.33 28.14
N LYS A 17 -3.69 1.57 28.12
CA LYS A 17 -4.69 2.07 29.07
C LYS A 17 -6.01 1.34 28.95
N SER A 18 -6.54 1.16 27.74
CA SER A 18 -7.76 0.40 27.48
C SER A 18 -7.68 -1.05 27.97
N ALA A 19 -6.54 -1.73 27.76
CA ALA A 19 -6.28 -3.09 28.19
C ALA A 19 -6.00 -3.21 29.71
N SER A 20 -5.78 -2.08 30.40
CA SER A 20 -5.46 -2.09 31.83
C SER A 20 -6.67 -2.43 32.72
N SER A 21 -7.88 -2.07 32.29
CA SER A 21 -9.12 -2.28 33.04
C SER A 21 -10.34 -2.11 32.14
N ARG A 22 -11.43 -2.84 32.46
CA ARG A 22 -12.72 -2.72 31.75
C ARG A 22 -13.41 -1.37 31.99
N ASN A 23 -13.04 -0.63 33.04
CA ASN A 23 -13.63 0.67 33.39
C ASN A 23 -12.70 1.85 33.03
N ASN A 24 -11.64 1.60 32.24
CA ASN A 24 -10.71 2.65 31.88
C ASN A 24 -11.36 3.64 30.87
N PRO A 25 -11.12 4.96 30.97
CA PRO A 25 -11.69 5.93 30.03
C PRO A 25 -11.38 5.68 28.55
N TYR A 26 -10.28 4.96 28.26
CA TYR A 26 -9.88 4.60 26.89
C TYR A 26 -10.52 3.30 26.39
N ARG A 27 -11.38 2.64 27.18
CA ARG A 27 -11.92 1.30 26.87
C ARG A 27 -12.65 1.27 25.52
N ASP A 28 -13.45 2.30 25.25
CA ASP A 28 -14.31 2.37 24.07
C ASP A 28 -13.56 2.85 22.81
N TYR A 29 -12.25 3.09 22.90
CA TYR A 29 -11.42 3.43 21.72
C TYR A 29 -11.10 2.19 20.88
N TYR A 30 -11.33 0.98 21.44
CA TYR A 30 -11.05 -0.29 20.80
C TYR A 30 -12.22 -1.25 20.98
N ILE A 31 -12.36 -2.19 20.05
CA ILE A 31 -13.42 -3.20 20.12
C ILE A 31 -12.99 -4.32 21.09
N TRP A 32 -13.73 -4.44 22.20
CA TRP A 32 -13.60 -5.53 23.17
C TRP A 32 -14.88 -6.38 23.20
N LYS A 33 -14.72 -7.70 23.31
CA LYS A 33 -15.83 -8.64 23.42
C LYS A 33 -15.54 -9.70 24.47
N VAL A 34 -16.56 -10.09 25.22
CA VAL A 34 -16.46 -11.26 26.11
C VAL A 34 -16.36 -12.54 25.26
N PRO A 35 -15.68 -13.59 25.75
CA PRO A 35 -15.71 -14.91 25.13
C PRO A 35 -17.14 -15.43 24.96
N VAL A 36 -17.37 -16.20 23.91
CA VAL A 36 -18.61 -16.97 23.69
C VAL A 36 -18.24 -18.44 23.80
N ASP A 37 -18.78 -19.15 24.79
CA ASP A 37 -18.43 -20.54 25.11
C ASP A 37 -16.92 -20.78 25.27
N GLY A 38 -16.22 -19.80 25.86
CA GLY A 38 -14.77 -19.82 26.05
C GLY A 38 -13.93 -19.53 24.79
N LYS A 39 -14.58 -19.30 23.64
CA LYS A 39 -13.94 -19.07 22.34
C LYS A 39 -14.11 -17.63 21.87
N GLU A 40 -13.53 -17.34 20.71
CA GLU A 40 -13.65 -16.06 20.02
C GLU A 40 -15.13 -15.70 19.75
N PRO A 41 -15.47 -14.40 19.73
CA PRO A 41 -16.86 -13.95 19.52
C PRO A 41 -17.48 -14.36 18.18
N ASN A 42 -16.66 -14.54 17.15
CA ASN A 42 -17.05 -15.02 15.83
C ASN A 42 -15.82 -15.59 15.09
N ASN A 43 -16.03 -16.11 13.89
CA ASN A 43 -14.99 -16.72 13.03
C ASN A 43 -14.28 -15.72 12.10
N TRP A 44 -14.32 -14.41 12.39
CA TRP A 44 -13.68 -13.40 11.54
C TRP A 44 -12.17 -13.62 11.49
N GLN A 45 -11.63 -13.57 10.28
CA GLN A 45 -10.21 -13.79 10.02
C GLN A 45 -9.49 -12.47 9.83
N SER A 46 -8.25 -12.41 10.32
CA SER A 46 -7.34 -11.31 10.05
C SER A 46 -6.87 -11.38 8.59
N LYS A 47 -6.71 -10.22 7.93
CA LYS A 47 -6.13 -10.15 6.58
C LYS A 47 -4.72 -10.76 6.48
N PHE A 48 -4.04 -10.89 7.62
CA PHE A 48 -2.72 -11.50 7.76
C PHE A 48 -2.77 -13.00 8.13
N GLY A 49 -3.94 -13.64 8.03
CA GLY A 49 -4.15 -15.02 8.46
C GLY A 49 -4.47 -15.15 9.96
N GLY A 50 -5.10 -16.27 10.32
CA GLY A 50 -5.56 -16.56 11.69
C GLY A 50 -6.79 -15.75 12.12
N SER A 51 -7.15 -15.86 13.40
CA SER A 51 -8.28 -15.15 13.99
C SER A 51 -8.04 -13.64 13.98
N ALA A 52 -9.10 -12.86 13.72
CA ALA A 52 -9.09 -11.43 13.92
C ALA A 52 -9.12 -11.04 15.41
N TRP A 53 -9.46 -11.98 16.30
CA TRP A 53 -9.55 -11.77 17.73
C TRP A 53 -8.30 -12.25 18.46
N GLN A 54 -7.89 -11.50 19.49
CA GLN A 54 -6.84 -11.90 20.41
C GLN A 54 -7.34 -11.82 21.85
N PHE A 55 -7.06 -12.84 22.65
CA PHE A 55 -7.50 -12.89 24.04
C PHE A 55 -6.58 -12.04 24.93
N ASN A 56 -7.18 -11.23 25.80
CA ASN A 56 -6.47 -10.49 26.83
C ASN A 56 -6.80 -11.08 28.21
N GLU A 57 -5.85 -11.84 28.77
CA GLU A 57 -6.02 -12.53 30.06
C GLU A 57 -6.40 -11.57 31.19
N LYS A 58 -5.78 -10.38 31.22
CA LYS A 58 -5.99 -9.39 32.28
C LYS A 58 -7.45 -8.94 32.41
N THR A 59 -8.15 -8.79 31.29
CA THR A 59 -9.55 -8.35 31.29
C THR A 59 -10.54 -9.48 31.01
N GLY A 60 -10.05 -10.67 30.66
CA GLY A 60 -10.87 -11.83 30.30
C GLY A 60 -11.69 -11.59 29.03
N GLN A 61 -11.21 -10.74 28.12
CA GLN A 61 -11.93 -10.33 26.91
C GLN A 61 -11.05 -10.45 25.68
N TYR A 62 -11.69 -10.70 24.53
CA TYR A 62 -11.07 -10.61 23.23
C TYR A 62 -11.04 -9.15 22.75
N TYR A 63 -9.96 -8.76 22.06
CA TYR A 63 -9.88 -7.51 21.31
C TYR A 63 -9.70 -7.78 19.81
N PHE A 64 -10.23 -6.89 18.98
CA PHE A 64 -10.14 -7.00 17.53
C PHE A 64 -8.75 -6.54 17.04
N SER A 65 -8.10 -7.28 16.14
CA SER A 65 -6.66 -7.08 15.81
C SER A 65 -6.34 -7.23 14.32
N GLU A 66 -7.30 -6.90 13.45
CA GLU A 66 -7.22 -7.12 12.00
C GLU A 66 -6.07 -6.36 11.32
N ILE A 67 -5.81 -5.10 11.72
CA ILE A 67 -4.69 -4.30 11.20
C ILE A 67 -3.90 -3.72 12.37
N ASN A 68 -2.63 -4.12 12.51
CA ASN A 68 -1.75 -3.53 13.51
C ASN A 68 -0.31 -3.37 12.99
N ALA A 69 0.41 -2.41 13.55
CA ALA A 69 1.77 -2.06 13.15
C ALA A 69 2.77 -3.19 13.45
N GLU A 70 2.60 -3.89 14.57
CA GLU A 70 3.46 -5.00 14.98
C GLU A 70 3.49 -6.14 13.95
N LYS A 71 2.33 -6.64 13.53
CA LYS A 71 2.19 -7.63 12.45
C LYS A 71 2.76 -7.09 11.13
N SER A 72 2.54 -5.82 10.82
CA SER A 72 3.05 -5.22 9.58
C SER A 72 4.58 -5.16 9.56
N ILE A 73 5.25 -4.96 10.70
CA ILE A 73 6.71 -4.97 10.79
C ILE A 73 7.28 -6.39 10.62
N GLN A 74 6.51 -7.44 10.92
CA GLN A 74 6.96 -8.82 10.77
C GLN A 74 6.81 -9.35 9.33
N ASP A 75 6.00 -8.69 8.50
CA ASP A 75 5.75 -9.04 7.10
C ASP A 75 6.57 -8.12 6.16
N PRO A 76 7.63 -8.62 5.50
CA PRO A 76 8.46 -7.83 4.58
C PRO A 76 7.73 -7.24 3.37
N ASP A 77 6.58 -7.81 3.01
CA ASP A 77 5.71 -7.34 1.91
C ASP A 77 4.58 -6.42 2.39
N SER A 78 4.60 -6.04 3.66
CA SER A 78 3.55 -5.20 4.23
C SER A 78 3.54 -3.79 3.66
N ILE A 79 2.38 -3.14 3.83
CA ILE A 79 2.20 -1.71 3.54
C ILE A 79 3.24 -0.86 4.28
N PHE A 80 3.66 -1.25 5.50
CA PHE A 80 4.66 -0.52 6.27
C PHE A 80 5.99 -0.41 5.50
N TYR A 81 6.53 -1.53 5.03
CA TYR A 81 7.78 -1.53 4.27
C TYR A 81 7.62 -0.89 2.89
N HIS A 82 6.44 -0.99 2.28
CA HIS A 82 6.14 -0.26 1.04
C HIS A 82 6.25 1.26 1.23
N TYR A 83 5.66 1.82 2.29
CA TYR A 83 5.79 3.25 2.61
C TYR A 83 7.22 3.65 3.00
N GLN A 84 7.94 2.80 3.74
CA GLN A 84 9.35 3.04 4.05
C GLN A 84 10.20 3.11 2.77
N LYS A 85 9.95 2.23 1.78
CA LYS A 85 10.58 2.28 0.46
C LYS A 85 10.24 3.58 -0.28
N LEU A 86 8.97 4.01 -0.31
CA LEU A 86 8.56 5.28 -0.93
C LEU A 86 9.29 6.49 -0.32
N ILE A 87 9.39 6.57 1.01
CA ILE A 87 10.11 7.65 1.70
C ILE A 87 11.60 7.62 1.35
N ARG A 88 12.21 6.42 1.32
CA ARG A 88 13.61 6.27 0.90
C ARG A 88 13.81 6.74 -0.52
N LEU A 89 12.96 6.34 -1.46
CA LEU A 89 13.00 6.79 -2.85
C LEU A 89 12.92 8.31 -2.94
N ARG A 90 11.99 8.95 -2.22
CA ARG A 90 11.85 10.41 -2.22
C ARG A 90 13.08 11.16 -1.70
N LYS A 91 13.89 10.53 -0.84
CA LYS A 91 15.17 11.07 -0.36
C LYS A 91 16.34 10.77 -1.29
N THR A 92 16.21 9.77 -2.16
CA THR A 92 17.26 9.31 -3.07
C THR A 92 17.15 9.93 -4.46
N TYR A 93 15.93 10.15 -4.95
CA TYR A 93 15.66 10.62 -6.30
C TYR A 93 15.07 12.04 -6.26
N ASP A 94 15.87 13.04 -6.64
CA ASP A 94 15.45 14.44 -6.64
C ASP A 94 14.23 14.70 -7.54
N ILE A 95 14.10 13.95 -8.65
CA ILE A 95 12.94 13.99 -9.54
C ILE A 95 11.59 13.77 -8.83
N ILE A 96 11.56 13.01 -7.73
CA ILE A 96 10.33 12.76 -6.98
C ILE A 96 9.87 14.02 -6.24
N SER A 97 10.81 14.85 -5.77
CA SER A 97 10.49 16.08 -5.03
C SER A 97 10.41 17.29 -5.96
N ASN A 98 11.34 17.42 -6.89
CA ASN A 98 11.55 18.64 -7.68
C ASN A 98 11.04 18.53 -9.13
N GLY A 99 10.82 17.30 -9.64
CA GLY A 99 10.44 17.09 -11.03
C GLY A 99 9.10 17.72 -11.39
N GLU A 100 9.01 18.26 -12.60
CA GLU A 100 7.78 18.79 -13.18
C GLU A 100 6.76 17.66 -13.33
N TYR A 101 5.51 17.92 -12.93
CA TYR A 101 4.41 16.97 -13.00
C TYR A 101 3.62 17.11 -14.30
N ARG A 102 3.33 15.99 -14.96
CA ARG A 102 2.46 15.93 -16.14
C ARG A 102 1.49 14.74 -16.06
N LEU A 103 0.20 15.00 -16.02
CA LEU A 103 -0.85 13.98 -16.14
C LEU A 103 -0.92 13.44 -17.58
N LEU A 104 -1.18 12.14 -17.77
CA LEU A 104 -1.16 11.51 -19.09
C LEU A 104 -2.54 11.13 -19.64
N ILE A 105 -3.44 10.63 -18.80
CA ILE A 105 -4.74 10.05 -19.21
C ILE A 105 -5.83 10.48 -18.23
N GLU A 106 -6.21 11.76 -18.29
CA GLU A 106 -7.16 12.38 -17.36
C GLU A 106 -8.57 11.74 -17.41
N ASP A 107 -8.99 11.29 -18.60
CA ASP A 107 -10.32 10.74 -18.83
C ASP A 107 -10.44 9.22 -18.58
N ASP A 108 -9.34 8.53 -18.25
CA ASP A 108 -9.41 7.09 -17.98
C ASP A 108 -10.11 6.84 -16.63
N PRO A 109 -11.22 6.08 -16.60
CA PRO A 109 -12.00 5.90 -15.39
C PRO A 109 -11.33 4.98 -14.37
N ASN A 110 -10.32 4.20 -14.77
CA ASN A 110 -9.68 3.18 -13.93
C ASN A 110 -8.23 3.52 -13.56
N VAL A 111 -7.49 4.13 -14.49
CA VAL A 111 -6.05 4.25 -14.41
C VAL A 111 -5.64 5.70 -14.16
N PHE A 112 -4.79 5.88 -13.18
CA PHE A 112 -4.09 7.14 -12.96
C PHE A 112 -2.63 6.98 -13.33
N ALA A 113 -2.20 7.73 -14.35
CA ALA A 113 -0.81 7.72 -14.80
C ALA A 113 -0.30 9.14 -15.02
N TYR A 114 0.92 9.38 -14.56
CA TYR A 114 1.57 10.68 -14.70
C TYR A 114 3.09 10.52 -14.83
N MET A 115 3.72 11.53 -15.43
CA MET A 115 5.16 11.65 -15.48
C MET A 115 5.69 12.68 -14.49
N ARG A 116 6.92 12.43 -14.03
CA ARG A 116 7.81 13.44 -13.48
C ARG A 116 9.02 13.58 -14.40
N ASN A 117 9.42 14.81 -14.68
CA ASN A 117 10.61 15.11 -15.47
C ASN A 117 11.53 16.03 -14.67
N TRP A 118 12.83 15.70 -14.62
CA TRP A 118 13.82 16.54 -13.94
C TRP A 118 15.18 16.36 -14.60
N GLN A 119 15.70 17.42 -15.22
CA GLN A 119 16.96 17.35 -15.99
C GLN A 119 16.86 16.25 -17.07
N ASN A 120 17.77 15.26 -17.05
CA ASN A 120 17.77 14.12 -17.97
C ASN A 120 17.06 12.89 -17.38
N GLU A 121 16.51 12.98 -16.17
CA GLU A 121 15.79 11.90 -15.52
C GLU A 121 14.29 11.99 -15.79
N HIS A 122 13.68 10.81 -15.87
CA HIS A 122 12.26 10.65 -16.11
C HIS A 122 11.69 9.55 -15.20
N LEU A 123 10.46 9.77 -14.78
CA LEU A 123 9.74 8.84 -13.92
C LEU A 123 8.30 8.75 -14.41
N LEU A 124 7.82 7.53 -14.65
CA LEU A 124 6.44 7.23 -15.01
C LEU A 124 5.79 6.48 -13.84
N VAL A 125 4.76 7.08 -13.26
CA VAL A 125 3.90 6.42 -12.27
C VAL A 125 2.64 5.97 -12.98
N ILE A 126 2.25 4.73 -12.73
CA ILE A 126 0.99 4.17 -13.23
C ILE A 126 0.33 3.34 -12.13
N SER A 127 -0.96 3.57 -11.93
CA SER A 127 -1.75 2.92 -10.90
C SER A 127 -3.15 2.60 -11.44
N ASN A 128 -3.57 1.34 -11.34
CA ASN A 128 -4.98 0.97 -11.47
C ASN A 128 -5.67 1.22 -10.12
N PHE A 129 -6.71 2.04 -10.08
CA PHE A 129 -7.45 2.34 -8.84
C PHE A 129 -8.61 1.38 -8.55
N TYR A 130 -8.85 0.39 -9.42
CA TYR A 130 -10.01 -0.47 -9.34
C TYR A 130 -9.66 -1.96 -9.28
N GLY A 131 -10.67 -2.75 -8.93
CA GLY A 131 -10.58 -4.19 -8.69
C GLY A 131 -10.61 -5.08 -9.94
N ASN A 132 -10.43 -4.52 -11.14
CA ASN A 132 -10.49 -5.25 -12.42
C ASN A 132 -9.19 -5.15 -13.21
N MET A 133 -8.97 -6.08 -14.15
CA MET A 133 -7.90 -5.97 -15.13
C MET A 133 -8.20 -4.82 -16.10
N VAL A 134 -7.16 -4.10 -16.54
CA VAL A 134 -7.28 -3.02 -17.53
C VAL A 134 -6.08 -2.99 -18.48
N ASP A 135 -6.36 -2.90 -19.78
CA ASP A 135 -5.34 -2.68 -20.81
C ASP A 135 -5.11 -1.16 -20.94
N VAL A 136 -3.85 -0.73 -20.96
CA VAL A 136 -3.50 0.69 -20.89
C VAL A 136 -2.64 1.08 -22.09
N SER A 137 -3.06 2.15 -22.77
CA SER A 137 -2.26 2.85 -23.76
C SER A 137 -1.88 4.22 -23.20
N LEU A 138 -0.58 4.52 -23.17
CA LEU A 138 -0.07 5.79 -22.66
C LEU A 138 0.49 6.64 -23.81
N PRO A 139 0.24 7.95 -23.83
CA PRO A 139 0.80 8.88 -24.81
C PRO A 139 2.26 9.23 -24.49
N VAL A 140 3.11 8.22 -24.31
CA VAL A 140 4.54 8.35 -24.02
C VAL A 140 5.37 7.47 -24.93
N GLU A 141 6.60 7.90 -25.23
CA GLU A 141 7.54 7.09 -26.00
C GLU A 141 7.94 5.83 -25.23
N VAL A 142 8.08 4.70 -25.94
CA VAL A 142 8.52 3.44 -25.34
C VAL A 142 10.03 3.47 -25.19
N VAL A 143 10.49 3.25 -23.96
CA VAL A 143 11.91 3.16 -23.63
C VAL A 143 12.30 1.69 -23.47
N LYS A 144 13.48 1.33 -23.96
CA LYS A 144 14.01 -0.02 -23.76
C LYS A 144 14.60 -0.17 -22.35
N ASN A 145 14.18 -1.20 -21.62
CA ASN A 145 14.69 -1.58 -20.30
C ASN A 145 14.63 -0.48 -19.22
N PRO A 146 13.47 0.14 -18.97
CA PRO A 146 13.33 1.04 -17.82
C PRO A 146 13.54 0.27 -16.51
N THR A 147 13.97 0.98 -15.47
CA THR A 147 14.11 0.39 -14.13
C THR A 147 12.79 0.57 -13.37
N ILE A 148 12.20 -0.52 -12.89
CA ILE A 148 11.10 -0.44 -11.92
C ILE A 148 11.71 -0.18 -10.54
N ILE A 149 11.46 0.99 -9.97
CA ILE A 149 12.04 1.38 -8.67
C ILE A 149 11.13 1.02 -7.50
N ILE A 150 9.83 0.81 -7.76
CA ILE A 150 8.88 0.23 -6.80
C ILE A 150 7.68 -0.37 -7.54
N SER A 151 7.16 -1.48 -7.01
CA SER A 151 5.90 -2.10 -7.41
C SER A 151 5.22 -2.75 -6.20
N ASN A 152 3.90 -2.89 -6.25
CA ASN A 152 3.12 -3.68 -5.30
C ASN A 152 2.86 -5.13 -5.75
N TYR A 153 3.25 -5.49 -6.97
CA TYR A 153 3.34 -6.88 -7.42
C TYR A 153 4.79 -7.25 -7.75
N ARG A 154 5.18 -8.50 -7.48
CA ARG A 154 6.58 -8.94 -7.61
C ARG A 154 7.06 -9.10 -9.05
N ASP A 155 6.13 -9.21 -9.99
CA ASP A 155 6.33 -9.60 -11.39
C ASP A 155 5.71 -8.57 -12.37
N SER A 156 5.64 -7.30 -11.97
CA SER A 156 5.14 -6.23 -12.86
C SER A 156 5.92 -6.15 -14.16
N GLN A 157 5.21 -5.85 -15.25
CA GLN A 157 5.75 -5.80 -16.59
C GLN A 157 6.85 -4.74 -16.70
N THR A 158 7.96 -5.04 -17.36
CA THR A 158 9.11 -4.12 -17.51
C THR A 158 9.04 -3.23 -18.75
N THR A 159 8.01 -3.40 -19.59
CA THR A 159 7.77 -2.60 -20.79
C THR A 159 6.35 -2.08 -20.75
N TRP A 160 6.14 -0.78 -20.99
CA TRP A 160 4.83 -0.15 -20.92
C TRP A 160 4.13 0.04 -22.28
N GLY A 161 4.75 -0.37 -23.38
CA GLY A 161 4.15 -0.24 -24.72
C GLY A 161 2.86 -1.03 -24.90
N GLU A 162 2.68 -2.14 -24.17
CA GLU A 162 1.48 -2.99 -24.16
C GLU A 162 1.14 -3.38 -22.72
N LEU A 163 0.83 -2.37 -21.90
CA LEU A 163 0.66 -2.59 -20.47
C LEU A 163 -0.73 -3.15 -20.15
N ARG A 164 -0.77 -4.23 -19.39
CA ARG A 164 -2.00 -4.76 -18.79
C ARG A 164 -1.86 -4.79 -17.27
N LEU A 165 -2.64 -3.96 -16.59
CA LEU A 165 -2.62 -3.82 -15.14
C LEU A 165 -3.60 -4.78 -14.48
N ARG A 166 -3.16 -5.40 -13.39
CA ARG A 166 -4.01 -6.17 -12.46
C ARG A 166 -4.81 -5.27 -11.53
N PRO A 167 -5.82 -5.82 -10.82
CA PRO A 167 -6.51 -5.11 -9.75
C PRO A 167 -5.54 -4.42 -8.79
N TYR A 168 -5.72 -3.12 -8.62
CA TYR A 168 -4.89 -2.26 -7.76
C TYR A 168 -3.39 -2.25 -8.08
N GLU A 169 -2.95 -2.75 -9.25
CA GLU A 169 -1.53 -2.76 -9.60
C GLU A 169 -0.99 -1.35 -9.77
N SER A 170 0.14 -1.08 -9.11
CA SER A 170 0.84 0.18 -9.16
C SER A 170 2.33 -0.06 -9.19
N HIS A 171 3.01 0.59 -10.12
CA HIS A 171 4.46 0.55 -10.22
C HIS A 171 5.00 1.84 -10.81
N VAL A 172 6.30 2.04 -10.59
CA VAL A 172 7.01 3.25 -11.00
C VAL A 172 8.21 2.87 -11.83
N TYR A 173 8.22 3.33 -13.07
CA TYR A 173 9.39 3.26 -13.94
C TYR A 173 10.26 4.49 -13.76
N TYR A 174 11.56 4.30 -13.83
CA TYR A 174 12.58 5.33 -13.82
C TYR A 174 13.59 5.06 -14.93
N TRP A 175 14.02 6.12 -15.60
CA TRP A 175 15.13 6.08 -16.53
C TRP A 175 15.85 7.42 -16.62
N ASP A 176 17.11 7.34 -17.03
CA ASP A 176 17.94 8.49 -17.38
C ASP A 176 18.11 8.48 -18.89
N ARG A 177 17.72 9.58 -19.55
CA ARG A 177 17.66 9.71 -21.01
C ARG A 177 19.02 9.46 -21.68
N ASP A 178 20.12 9.77 -21.01
CA ASP A 178 21.46 9.57 -21.55
C ASP A 178 21.90 8.09 -21.51
N LYS A 179 21.17 7.25 -20.78
CA LYS A 179 21.48 5.83 -20.56
C LYS A 179 20.51 4.86 -21.23
N VAL A 180 19.48 5.37 -21.93
CA VAL A 180 18.47 4.52 -22.59
C VAL A 180 18.35 4.78 -24.08
N VAL A 181 17.92 3.75 -24.81
CA VAL A 181 17.60 3.82 -26.23
C VAL A 181 16.10 4.02 -26.40
N MET A 182 15.70 5.11 -27.06
CA MET A 182 14.31 5.39 -27.41
C MET A 182 13.87 4.51 -28.59
N ILE A 183 12.66 3.97 -28.54
CA ILE A 183 12.07 3.21 -29.64
C ILE A 183 11.01 4.08 -30.29
N ASN A 184 11.25 4.51 -31.54
CA ASN A 184 10.20 5.11 -32.37
C ASN A 184 9.30 3.99 -32.89
N LEU A 185 8.06 3.96 -32.44
CA LEU A 185 7.00 3.18 -33.08
C LEU A 185 6.51 4.02 -34.27
N PHE A 186 6.86 3.59 -35.48
CA PHE A 186 6.39 4.18 -36.75
C PHE A 186 4.93 3.84 -37.02
#